data_AF-A0A1I6ZRN9-F1
#
_entry.id   AF-A0A1I6ZRN9-F1
#
_cell.length_a   1.000
_cell.length_b   1.000
_cell.length_c   1.000
_cell.angle_alpha   90.00
_cell.angle_beta   90.00
_cell.angle_gamma   90.00
#
_symmetry.space_group_name_H-M   'P 1'
#
loop_
_entity.id
_entity.type
_entity.pdbx_description
1 polymer ?
#
loop_
_entity_poly.entity_id
_entity_poly.type
_entity_poly.pdbx_seq_one_letter_code
_entity_poly.pdbx_strand_id
1 'polypeptide(L)'
;MRKILLLAFFSVIAFQSFTQSLVIPENPKLEKAEDYSAYEDLVVRCVDYLFDHPVDQNGAKRQECTEFLIKWMDGSPNVTVVLHADLVELNEGELLMAYLGAYVKYALEHKEAEAMACTLYAVERSIEMYEKNKDHLKKGKVMKKLLKAKKKGGLEAYVQEFVN
;
A
#
# COMPACT_ATOMS: atom_id res chain seq x y z
N MET A 1 -18.37 22.03 50.52
CA MET A 1 -18.79 20.85 49.75
C MET A 1 -18.15 21.00 48.38
N ARG A 2 -17.03 20.32 48.13
CA ARG A 2 -17.08 18.88 47.88
C ARG A 2 -18.26 18.66 46.96
N LYS A 3 -18.07 18.89 45.69
CA LYS A 3 -18.46 17.93 44.68
C LYS A 3 -17.84 18.46 43.39
N ILE A 4 -16.78 17.81 42.97
CA ILE A 4 -16.89 17.00 41.76
C ILE A 4 -17.06 17.96 40.59
N LEU A 5 -15.93 18.49 40.12
CA LEU A 5 -15.70 19.13 38.81
C LEU A 5 -14.37 19.91 38.83
N LEU A 6 -13.71 19.98 40.01
CA LEU A 6 -12.30 19.60 40.09
C LEU A 6 -12.11 18.38 39.20
N LEU A 7 -11.56 18.67 38.02
CA LEU A 7 -10.38 18.04 37.48
C LEU A 7 -10.28 16.53 37.65
N ALA A 8 -9.90 15.91 36.55
CA ALA A 8 -9.16 14.65 36.55
C ALA A 8 -9.98 13.36 36.65
N PHE A 9 -11.22 13.35 36.15
CA PHE A 9 -11.75 12.10 35.60
C PHE A 9 -11.48 12.06 34.09
N PHE A 10 -10.26 11.61 33.78
CA PHE A 10 -10.03 10.69 32.67
C PHE A 10 -10.09 11.20 31.23
N SER A 11 -9.68 12.44 30.97
CA SER A 11 -9.34 12.88 29.61
C SER A 11 -7.84 12.78 29.33
N VAL A 12 -7.22 11.66 29.68
CA VAL A 12 -5.98 11.23 29.01
C VAL A 12 -6.40 10.18 27.99
N ILE A 13 -7.00 10.66 26.89
CA ILE A 13 -6.85 9.92 25.64
C ILE A 13 -5.38 10.12 25.31
N ALA A 14 -4.55 9.17 25.74
CA ALA A 14 -3.24 9.03 25.16
C ALA A 14 -3.50 8.86 23.67
N PHE A 15 -3.25 9.91 22.89
CA PHE A 15 -2.90 9.73 21.50
C PHE A 15 -1.72 8.79 21.54
N GLN A 16 -1.97 7.50 21.33
CA GLN A 16 -0.93 6.54 21.07
C GLN A 16 -0.38 6.95 19.71
N SER A 17 0.56 7.88 19.73
CA SER A 17 1.44 8.09 18.60
C SER A 17 2.19 6.78 18.44
N PHE A 18 1.71 5.94 17.52
CA PHE A 18 2.45 4.80 17.03
C PHE A 18 3.63 5.32 16.20
N THR A 19 4.62 5.87 16.90
CA THR A 19 5.98 6.03 16.40
C THR A 19 6.73 4.76 16.79
N GLN A 20 6.27 3.61 16.29
CA GLN A 20 7.19 2.49 16.13
C GLN A 20 8.04 2.85 14.92
N SER A 21 9.32 3.16 15.14
CA SER A 21 10.25 3.37 14.05
C SER A 21 10.22 2.12 13.16
N LEU A 22 9.84 2.27 11.89
CA LEU A 22 9.88 1.18 10.92
C LEU A 22 11.34 0.79 10.67
N VAL A 23 11.74 -0.36 11.22
CA VAL A 23 13.07 -0.93 11.06
C VAL A 23 12.98 -2.08 10.06
N ILE A 24 13.72 -1.93 8.96
CA ILE A 24 13.90 -2.96 7.94
C ILE A 24 15.28 -3.57 8.19
N PRO A 25 15.40 -4.90 8.37
CA PRO A 25 16.70 -5.54 8.51
C PRO A 25 17.55 -5.31 7.26
N GLU A 26 18.84 -5.01 7.42
CA GLU A 26 19.74 -4.78 6.27
C GLU A 26 19.84 -6.01 5.35
N ASN A 27 19.78 -7.22 5.94
CA ASN A 27 19.87 -8.49 5.23
C ASN A 27 18.73 -9.42 5.65
N PRO A 28 17.50 -9.22 5.13
CA PRO A 28 16.39 -10.11 5.42
C PRO A 28 16.72 -11.47 4.80
N LYS A 29 16.59 -12.53 5.62
CA LYS A 29 16.75 -13.91 5.16
C LYS A 29 15.50 -14.28 4.37
N LEU A 30 15.61 -14.57 3.08
CA LEU A 30 14.48 -14.82 2.19
C LEU A 30 14.83 -16.00 1.27
N GLU A 31 15.09 -17.17 1.85
CA GLU A 31 15.63 -18.33 1.13
C GLU A 31 14.61 -19.45 0.97
N LYS A 32 13.77 -19.65 1.98
CA LYS A 32 12.74 -20.71 2.03
C LYS A 32 11.39 -20.13 2.44
N ALA A 33 10.32 -20.87 2.17
CA ALA A 33 8.94 -20.41 2.37
C ALA A 33 8.67 -19.83 3.77
N GLU A 34 9.19 -20.46 4.83
CA GLU A 34 8.96 -20.01 6.21
C GLU A 34 9.61 -18.65 6.49
N ASP A 35 10.71 -18.34 5.80
CA ASP A 35 11.37 -17.06 5.96
C ASP A 35 10.48 -15.92 5.45
N TYR A 36 9.77 -16.12 4.33
CA TYR A 36 8.85 -15.11 3.76
C TYR A 36 7.66 -14.84 4.69
N SER A 37 7.06 -15.90 5.25
CA SER A 37 5.94 -15.77 6.19
C SER A 37 6.30 -14.98 7.44
N ALA A 38 7.53 -15.10 7.95
CA ALA A 38 8.00 -14.33 9.11
C ALA A 38 8.08 -12.81 8.85
N TYR A 39 8.03 -12.39 7.57
CA TYR A 39 8.12 -11.00 7.16
C TYR A 39 6.79 -10.40 6.67
N GLU A 40 5.68 -11.14 6.65
CA GLU A 40 4.37 -10.63 6.19
C GLU A 40 3.95 -9.35 6.95
N ASP A 41 4.12 -9.31 8.28
CA ASP A 41 3.83 -8.11 9.08
C ASP A 41 4.74 -6.91 8.74
N LEU A 42 6.00 -7.16 8.34
CA LEU A 42 6.90 -6.09 7.91
C LEU A 42 6.50 -5.59 6.51
N VAL A 43 6.07 -6.47 5.61
CA VAL A 43 5.52 -6.11 4.30
C VAL A 43 4.34 -5.17 4.46
N VAL A 44 3.35 -5.53 5.28
CA VAL A 44 2.17 -4.69 5.53
C VAL A 44 2.58 -3.30 6.05
N ARG A 45 3.48 -3.25 7.03
CA ARG A 45 3.96 -1.97 7.60
C ARG A 45 4.76 -1.13 6.59
N CYS A 46 5.55 -1.75 5.71
CA CYS A 46 6.25 -1.04 4.64
C CYS A 46 5.25 -0.45 3.64
N VAL A 47 4.20 -1.19 3.28
CA VAL A 47 3.12 -0.68 2.40
C VAL A 47 2.42 0.49 3.07
N ASP A 48 2.05 0.37 4.34
CA ASP A 48 1.41 1.46 5.09
C ASP A 48 2.28 2.71 5.17
N TYR A 49 3.58 2.54 5.42
CA TYR A 49 4.53 3.64 5.41
C TYR A 49 4.52 4.40 4.08
N LEU A 50 4.50 3.70 2.93
CA LEU A 50 4.47 4.33 1.61
C LEU A 50 3.19 5.16 1.39
N PHE A 51 2.05 4.74 1.93
CA PHE A 51 0.77 5.44 1.77
C PHE A 51 0.54 6.56 2.79
N ASP A 52 1.06 6.41 4.00
CA ASP A 52 0.87 7.38 5.08
C ASP A 52 1.73 8.62 4.87
N HIS A 53 2.91 8.48 4.27
CA HIS A 53 3.85 9.57 4.04
C HIS A 53 3.75 10.14 2.61
N PRO A 54 3.89 11.46 2.42
CA PRO A 54 4.01 12.07 1.10
C PRO A 54 5.16 11.49 0.27
N VAL A 55 5.02 11.48 -1.06
CA VAL A 55 6.03 10.90 -1.97
C VAL A 55 7.31 11.75 -2.08
N ASP A 56 7.22 13.04 -1.75
CA ASP A 56 8.34 13.98 -1.79
C ASP A 56 9.13 14.03 -0.46
N GLN A 57 8.71 13.25 0.54
CA GLN A 57 9.31 13.22 1.86
C GLN A 57 9.97 11.87 2.16
N ASN A 58 11.01 11.89 2.98
CA ASN A 58 11.68 10.70 3.52
C ASN A 58 12.10 9.67 2.45
N GLY A 59 12.67 10.15 1.34
CA GLY A 59 13.05 9.32 0.19
C GLY A 59 13.90 8.10 0.55
N ALA A 60 14.84 8.22 1.50
CA ALA A 60 15.66 7.09 1.95
C ALA A 60 14.82 5.96 2.56
N LYS A 61 13.92 6.27 3.49
CA LYS A 61 13.06 5.24 4.11
C LYS A 61 12.04 4.67 3.12
N ARG A 62 11.49 5.51 2.22
CA ARG A 62 10.64 5.01 1.12
C ARG A 62 11.42 4.03 0.25
N GLN A 63 12.65 4.36 -0.13
CA GLN A 63 13.53 3.49 -0.90
C GLN A 63 13.81 2.17 -0.18
N GLU A 64 14.14 2.21 1.12
CA GLU A 64 14.32 0.99 1.93
C GLU A 64 13.06 0.11 1.91
N CYS A 65 11.87 0.71 2.08
CA CYS A 65 10.59 -0.01 1.99
C CYS A 65 10.40 -0.64 0.61
N THR A 66 10.62 0.12 -0.45
CA THR A 66 10.47 -0.34 -1.84
C THR A 66 11.42 -1.48 -2.17
N GLU A 67 12.71 -1.36 -1.80
CA GLU A 67 13.71 -2.41 -2.03
C GLU A 67 13.36 -3.70 -1.29
N PHE A 68 12.97 -3.58 -0.02
CA PHE A 68 12.51 -4.72 0.77
C PHE A 68 11.27 -5.38 0.16
N LEU A 69 10.27 -4.60 -0.24
CA LEU A 69 9.03 -5.11 -0.84
C LEU A 69 9.30 -5.84 -2.16
N ILE A 70 10.12 -5.27 -3.04
CA ILE A 70 10.50 -5.92 -4.31
C ILE A 70 11.20 -7.26 -4.01
N LYS A 71 12.17 -7.27 -3.11
CA LYS A 71 12.90 -8.50 -2.74
C LYS A 71 11.97 -9.56 -2.14
N TRP A 72 11.01 -9.17 -1.31
CA TRP A 72 10.04 -10.09 -0.74
C TRP A 72 9.08 -10.62 -1.80
N MET A 73 8.56 -9.76 -2.69
CA MET A 73 7.64 -10.16 -3.76
C MET A 73 8.28 -11.10 -4.77
N ASP A 74 9.57 -10.93 -5.08
CA ASP A 74 10.28 -11.73 -6.08
C ASP A 74 10.37 -13.22 -5.71
N GLY A 75 10.43 -13.54 -4.41
CA GLY A 75 10.58 -14.92 -3.95
C GLY A 75 9.46 -15.46 -3.06
N SER A 76 8.43 -14.66 -2.74
CA SER A 76 7.34 -15.10 -1.87
C SER A 76 6.51 -16.21 -2.54
N PRO A 77 6.40 -17.39 -1.91
CA PRO A 77 5.58 -18.48 -2.48
C PRO A 77 4.08 -18.27 -2.24
N ASN A 78 3.71 -17.39 -1.31
CA ASN A 78 2.33 -17.28 -0.80
C ASN A 78 1.51 -16.21 -1.52
N VAL A 79 2.16 -15.27 -2.21
CA VAL A 79 1.47 -14.16 -2.89
C VAL A 79 2.04 -13.99 -4.28
N THR A 80 1.22 -14.31 -5.29
CA THR A 80 1.53 -14.05 -6.69
C THR A 80 0.77 -12.81 -7.13
N VAL A 81 1.49 -11.72 -7.39
CA VAL A 81 0.85 -10.48 -7.87
C VAL A 81 0.47 -10.64 -9.34
N VAL A 82 -0.80 -10.39 -9.66
CA VAL A 82 -1.26 -10.28 -11.04
C VAL A 82 -1.08 -8.83 -11.50
N LEU A 83 -0.12 -8.62 -12.42
CA LEU A 83 0.13 -7.33 -13.03
C LEU A 83 -0.31 -7.36 -14.50
N HIS A 84 -1.45 -6.72 -14.78
CA HIS A 84 -1.97 -6.59 -16.14
C HIS A 84 -1.13 -5.61 -16.97
N ALA A 85 -0.95 -5.89 -18.26
CA ALA A 85 -0.13 -5.07 -19.15
C ALA A 85 -0.56 -3.60 -19.16
N ASP A 86 -1.88 -3.32 -19.11
CA ASP A 86 -2.43 -1.96 -19.02
C ASP A 86 -2.02 -1.20 -17.75
N LEU A 87 -1.68 -1.92 -16.67
CA LEU A 87 -1.28 -1.32 -15.38
C LEU A 87 0.24 -1.16 -15.27
N VAL A 88 1.04 -1.87 -16.07
CA VAL A 88 2.49 -1.64 -16.19
C VAL A 88 2.76 -0.20 -16.65
N GLU A 89 1.85 0.38 -17.45
CA GLU A 89 1.90 1.77 -17.92
C GLU A 89 1.59 2.83 -16.83
N LEU A 90 1.46 2.42 -15.56
CA LEU A 90 1.69 3.33 -14.42
C LEU A 90 3.18 3.72 -14.41
N ASN A 91 3.60 4.49 -15.42
CA ASN A 91 4.98 4.84 -15.76
C ASN A 91 5.72 5.68 -14.70
N GLU A 92 5.15 5.84 -13.50
CA GLU A 92 5.78 6.47 -12.35
C GLU A 92 6.00 5.38 -11.30
N GLY A 93 7.26 5.10 -10.96
CA GLY A 93 7.63 3.99 -10.07
C GLY A 93 6.87 4.00 -8.74
N GLU A 94 6.56 5.18 -8.21
CA GLU A 94 5.72 5.36 -7.00
C GLU A 94 4.29 4.85 -7.18
N LEU A 95 3.66 5.08 -8.34
CA LEU A 95 2.30 4.61 -8.62
C LEU A 95 2.26 3.12 -8.88
N LEU A 96 3.25 2.58 -9.58
CA LEU A 96 3.37 1.15 -9.78
C LEU A 96 3.64 0.43 -8.44
N MET A 97 4.52 0.98 -7.60
CA MET A 97 4.79 0.42 -6.28
C MET A 97 3.58 0.54 -5.33
N ALA A 98 2.80 1.62 -5.43
CA ALA A 98 1.53 1.72 -4.72
C ALA A 98 0.56 0.60 -5.12
N TYR A 99 0.45 0.30 -6.42
CA TYR A 99 -0.36 -0.82 -6.91
C TYR A 99 0.14 -2.15 -6.36
N LEU A 100 1.42 -2.48 -6.59
CA LEU A 100 2.01 -3.75 -6.17
C LEU A 100 1.90 -3.95 -4.64
N GLY A 101 2.25 -2.94 -3.87
CA GLY A 101 2.18 -2.98 -2.40
C GLY A 101 0.75 -3.15 -1.88
N ALA A 102 -0.21 -2.40 -2.43
CA ALA A 102 -1.61 -2.53 -2.03
C ALA A 102 -2.19 -3.90 -2.41
N TYR A 103 -1.82 -4.45 -3.57
CA TYR A 103 -2.22 -5.79 -3.98
C TYR A 103 -1.74 -6.83 -2.97
N VAL A 104 -0.44 -6.82 -2.66
CA VAL A 104 0.16 -7.76 -1.72
C VAL A 104 -0.47 -7.62 -0.34
N LYS A 105 -0.59 -6.40 0.17
CA LYS A 105 -1.22 -6.15 1.47
C LYS A 105 -2.63 -6.73 1.52
N TYR A 106 -3.45 -6.47 0.49
CA TYR A 106 -4.82 -6.97 0.46
C TYR A 106 -4.88 -8.49 0.41
N ALA A 107 -4.04 -9.13 -0.41
CA ALA A 107 -3.94 -10.60 -0.49
C ALA A 107 -3.46 -11.23 0.83
N LEU A 108 -2.58 -10.56 1.58
CA LEU A 108 -2.13 -11.02 2.89
C LEU A 108 -3.23 -10.91 3.95
N GLU A 109 -3.98 -9.82 3.95
CA GLU A 109 -5.08 -9.57 4.90
C GLU A 109 -6.34 -10.38 4.57
N HIS A 110 -6.51 -10.78 3.30
CA HIS A 110 -7.66 -11.53 2.79
C HIS A 110 -7.17 -12.74 1.99
N LYS A 111 -6.78 -13.82 2.70
CA LYS A 111 -6.13 -15.00 2.10
C LYS A 111 -6.93 -15.70 1.00
N GLU A 112 -8.25 -15.54 1.00
CA GLU A 112 -9.17 -16.12 -0.01
C GLU A 112 -9.61 -15.10 -1.08
N ALA A 113 -9.01 -13.90 -1.11
CA ALA A 113 -9.37 -12.88 -2.10
C ALA A 113 -8.97 -13.32 -3.51
N GLU A 114 -9.94 -13.22 -4.43
CA GLU A 114 -9.69 -13.43 -5.84
C GLU A 114 -8.83 -12.31 -6.43
N ALA A 115 -8.11 -12.62 -7.51
CA ALA A 115 -7.23 -11.67 -8.18
C ALA A 115 -7.94 -10.36 -8.55
N MET A 116 -9.21 -10.42 -8.97
CA MET A 116 -9.99 -9.23 -9.30
C MET A 116 -10.19 -8.31 -8.09
N ALA A 117 -10.48 -8.85 -6.91
CA ALA A 117 -10.65 -8.05 -5.69
C ALA A 117 -9.34 -7.38 -5.27
N CYS A 118 -8.21 -8.12 -5.34
CA CYS A 118 -6.88 -7.57 -5.09
C CYS A 118 -6.53 -6.46 -6.09
N THR A 119 -6.78 -6.67 -7.39
CA THR A 119 -6.52 -5.69 -8.46
C THR A 119 -7.36 -4.43 -8.25
N LEU A 120 -8.66 -4.57 -7.97
CA LEU A 120 -9.55 -3.43 -7.76
C LEU A 120 -9.08 -2.58 -6.56
N TYR A 121 -8.82 -3.22 -5.42
CA TYR A 121 -8.29 -2.54 -4.24
C TYR A 121 -6.97 -1.83 -4.55
N ALA A 122 -6.03 -2.50 -5.21
CA ALA A 122 -4.74 -1.93 -5.58
C ALA A 122 -4.86 -0.72 -6.53
N VAL A 123 -5.78 -0.77 -7.49
CA VAL A 123 -6.10 0.35 -8.38
C VAL A 123 -6.68 1.53 -7.60
N GLU A 124 -7.61 1.29 -6.69
CA GLU A 124 -8.20 2.35 -5.86
C GLU A 124 -7.16 3.04 -4.99
N ARG A 125 -6.29 2.26 -4.34
CA ARG A 125 -5.19 2.79 -3.53
C ARG A 125 -4.18 3.56 -4.37
N SER A 126 -3.88 3.12 -5.59
CA SER A 126 -3.01 3.85 -6.52
C SER A 126 -3.61 5.19 -6.96
N ILE A 127 -4.94 5.23 -7.17
CA ILE A 127 -5.66 6.48 -7.44
C ILE A 127 -5.55 7.42 -6.23
N GLU A 128 -5.76 6.92 -5.01
CA GLU A 128 -5.64 7.72 -3.80
C GLU A 128 -4.22 8.27 -3.59
N MET A 129 -3.18 7.45 -3.83
CA MET A 129 -1.78 7.88 -3.81
C MET A 129 -1.55 9.04 -4.78
N TYR A 130 -2.02 8.89 -6.03
CA TYR A 130 -1.96 9.95 -7.02
C TYR A 130 -2.69 11.20 -6.53
N GLU A 131 -3.89 11.03 -5.98
CA GLU A 131 -4.73 12.16 -5.60
C GLU A 131 -4.17 12.98 -4.42
N LYS A 132 -3.51 12.31 -3.46
CA LYS A 132 -2.81 12.94 -2.33
C LYS A 132 -1.51 13.64 -2.74
N ASN A 133 -0.89 13.23 -3.85
CA ASN A 133 0.44 13.68 -4.26
C ASN A 133 0.47 14.26 -5.70
N LYS A 134 -0.63 14.89 -6.17
CA LYS A 134 -0.80 15.36 -7.55
C LYS A 134 0.29 16.34 -8.01
N ASP A 135 0.86 17.08 -7.08
CA ASP A 135 1.89 18.09 -7.36
C ASP A 135 3.28 17.46 -7.61
N HIS A 136 3.47 16.21 -7.21
CA HIS A 136 4.73 15.48 -7.31
C HIS A 136 4.68 14.30 -8.28
N LEU A 137 3.48 13.85 -8.67
CA LEU A 137 3.28 12.68 -9.54
C LEU A 137 2.68 13.07 -10.88
N LYS A 138 3.25 12.53 -11.97
CA LYS A 138 2.70 12.80 -13.31
C LYS A 138 1.41 12.04 -13.53
N LYS A 139 0.46 12.73 -14.15
CA LYS A 139 -0.79 12.13 -14.61
C LYS A 139 -0.60 11.40 -15.93
N GLY A 140 -0.12 10.16 -15.87
CA GLY A 140 0.00 9.26 -17.02
C GLY A 140 -1.34 8.95 -17.72
N LYS A 141 -1.30 8.35 -18.91
CA LYS A 141 -2.50 8.00 -19.68
C LYS A 141 -3.40 7.03 -18.91
N VAL A 142 -2.82 6.00 -18.29
CA VAL A 142 -3.52 5.01 -17.46
C VAL A 142 -4.24 5.71 -16.30
N MET A 143 -3.52 6.50 -15.50
CA MET A 143 -4.13 7.25 -14.39
C MET A 143 -5.26 8.19 -14.85
N LYS A 144 -5.16 8.82 -16.02
CA LYS A 144 -6.27 9.60 -16.61
C LYS A 144 -7.50 8.74 -16.87
N LYS A 145 -7.34 7.53 -17.43
CA LYS A 145 -8.46 6.62 -17.71
C LYS A 145 -9.10 6.11 -16.42
N LEU A 146 -8.28 5.69 -15.44
CA LEU A 146 -8.73 5.23 -14.13
C LEU A 146 -9.56 6.30 -13.40
N LEU A 147 -9.07 7.53 -13.31
CA LEU A 147 -9.82 8.64 -12.70
C LEU A 147 -11.13 8.95 -13.44
N LYS A 148 -11.16 8.81 -14.76
CA LYS A 148 -12.39 8.99 -15.56
C LYS A 148 -13.40 7.88 -15.28
N ALA A 149 -12.95 6.63 -15.15
CA ALA A 149 -13.80 5.50 -14.81
C ALA A 149 -14.36 5.65 -13.38
N LYS A 150 -13.52 5.98 -12.39
CA LYS A 150 -13.92 6.28 -11.00
C LYS A 150 -14.96 7.39 -10.93
N LYS A 151 -14.74 8.52 -11.61
CA LYS A 151 -15.70 9.65 -11.64
C LYS A 151 -17.07 9.27 -12.21
N LYS A 152 -17.13 8.28 -13.11
CA LYS A 152 -18.36 7.78 -13.71
C LYS A 152 -19.04 6.65 -12.91
N GLY A 153 -18.45 6.21 -11.81
CA GLY A 153 -18.93 5.06 -11.03
C GLY A 153 -18.71 3.71 -11.72
N GLY A 154 -17.84 3.64 -12.74
CA GLY A 154 -17.58 2.43 -13.53
C GLY A 154 -16.16 1.89 -13.38
N LEU A 155 -15.50 2.12 -12.24
CA LEU A 155 -14.11 1.72 -12.04
C LEU A 155 -13.96 0.19 -12.04
N GLU A 156 -14.79 -0.52 -11.28
CA GLU A 156 -14.77 -1.98 -11.20
C GLU A 156 -14.96 -2.64 -12.57
N ALA A 157 -15.98 -2.22 -13.33
CA ALA A 157 -16.21 -2.71 -14.69
C ALA A 157 -15.00 -2.44 -15.60
N TYR A 158 -14.38 -1.28 -15.48
CA TYR A 158 -13.18 -0.94 -16.26
C TYR A 158 -11.96 -1.79 -15.87
N VAL A 159 -11.80 -2.10 -14.57
CA VAL A 159 -10.73 -2.99 -14.10
C VAL A 159 -10.97 -4.44 -14.51
N GLN A 160 -12.23 -4.87 -14.55
CA GLN A 160 -12.61 -6.22 -15.01
C GLN A 160 -12.17 -6.47 -16.46
N GLU A 161 -12.14 -5.43 -17.31
CA GLU A 161 -11.62 -5.52 -18.69
C GLU A 161 -10.13 -5.90 -18.75
N PHE A 162 -9.36 -5.72 -17.67
CA PHE A 162 -7.95 -6.13 -17.62
C PHE A 162 -7.78 -7.61 -17.23
N VAL A 163 -8.73 -8.15 -16.48
CA VAL A 163 -8.68 -9.50 -15.88
C VAL A 163 -9.21 -10.57 -16.84
N ASN A 164 -10.09 -10.19 -17.76
CA ASN A 164 -10.68 -11.07 -18.79
C ASN A 164 -9.81 -11.17 -20.05
#